data_AF-A0A3B9HHP5-F1
#
_entry.id   AF-A0A3B9HHP5-F1
#
_cell.length_a   1.000
_cell.length_b   1.000
_cell.length_c   1.000
_cell.angle_alpha   90.00
_cell.angle_beta   90.00
_cell.angle_gamma   90.00
#
_symmetry.space_group_name_H-M   'P 1'
#
loop_
_entity.id
_entity.type
_entity.pdbx_description
1 polymer ?
#
loop_
_entity_poly.entity_id
_entity_poly.type
_entity_poly.pdbx_seq_one_letter_code
_entity_poly.pdbx_strand_id
1 'polypeptide(L)'
;MADLGMSIREGSGGAKRVELQCEHQNGLIYVVSAEGNWVCTDDLIHAHALAGFFKEMTDLGDERIRTLMQKWGIYYRSRDVITQDPESDSDPIELSS
;
A
#
# COMPACT_ATOMS: atom_id res chain seq x y z
N MET A 1 -18.40 -19.70 -3.64
CA MET A 1 -17.79 -19.17 -4.87
C MET A 1 -16.43 -18.59 -4.47
N ALA A 2 -15.42 -18.63 -5.34
CA ALA A 2 -14.16 -17.97 -5.05
C ALA A 2 -14.37 -16.45 -5.08
N ASP A 3 -13.83 -15.73 -4.10
CA ASP A 3 -13.86 -14.27 -4.09
C ASP A 3 -12.95 -13.76 -5.21
N LEU A 4 -13.55 -13.32 -6.31
CA LEU A 4 -12.81 -12.67 -7.41
C LEU A 4 -12.53 -11.21 -7.07
N GLY A 5 -11.46 -10.66 -7.63
CA GLY A 5 -10.99 -9.29 -7.41
C GLY A 5 -9.71 -9.24 -6.59
N MET A 6 -9.59 -8.20 -5.76
CA MET A 6 -8.48 -8.00 -4.83
C MET A 6 -9.01 -7.99 -3.40
N SER A 7 -8.42 -8.78 -2.52
CA SER A 7 -8.77 -8.80 -1.09
C SER A 7 -7.53 -8.90 -0.21
N ILE A 8 -7.63 -8.40 1.02
CA ILE A 8 -6.58 -8.52 2.04
C ILE A 8 -7.11 -9.42 3.13
N ARG A 9 -6.36 -10.47 3.45
CA ARG A 9 -6.67 -11.42 4.52
C ARG A 9 -5.57 -11.41 5.58
N GLU A 10 -5.98 -11.66 6.82
CA GLU A 10 -5.07 -11.92 7.92
C GLU A 10 -4.34 -13.25 7.71
N GLY A 11 -3.02 -13.22 7.85
CA GLY A 11 -2.16 -14.39 7.93
C GLY A 11 -1.77 -14.70 9.38
N SER A 12 -1.12 -15.84 9.59
CA SER A 12 -0.56 -16.17 10.91
C SER A 12 0.65 -15.29 11.24
N GLY A 13 0.75 -14.84 12.50
CA GLY A 13 1.94 -14.14 13.00
C GLY A 13 2.09 -12.69 12.51
N GLY A 14 0.98 -11.96 12.33
CA GLY A 14 0.99 -10.55 11.91
C GLY A 14 1.21 -10.34 10.41
N ALA A 15 1.36 -11.42 9.64
CA ALA A 15 1.46 -11.35 8.19
C ALA A 15 0.12 -10.95 7.55
N LYS A 16 0.16 -10.17 6.47
CA LYS A 16 -1.01 -9.89 5.62
C LYS A 16 -0.88 -10.62 4.29
N ARG A 17 -1.98 -11.21 3.81
CA ARG A 17 -2.05 -11.87 2.49
C ARG A 17 -2.94 -11.05 1.57
N VAL A 18 -2.37 -10.50 0.51
CA VAL A 18 -3.12 -9.85 -0.57
C VAL A 18 -3.41 -10.90 -1.64
N GLU A 19 -4.69 -11.16 -1.89
CA GLU A 19 -5.16 -12.07 -2.92
C GLU A 19 -5.57 -11.28 -4.15
N LEU A 20 -5.14 -11.73 -5.33
CA LEU A 20 -5.40 -11.11 -6.63
C LEU A 20 -5.90 -12.21 -7.57
N GLN A 21 -7.22 -12.30 -7.80
CA GLN A 21 -7.78 -13.41 -8.57
C GLN A 21 -8.89 -12.98 -9.51
N CYS A 22 -8.86 -13.46 -10.75
CA CYS A 22 -9.97 -13.47 -11.68
C CYS A 22 -10.03 -14.81 -12.41
N GLU A 23 -10.90 -14.95 -13.40
CA GLU A 23 -11.03 -16.18 -14.20
C GLU A 23 -9.77 -16.51 -15.03
N HIS A 24 -8.90 -15.52 -15.26
CA HIS A 24 -7.76 -15.61 -16.17
C HIS A 24 -6.39 -15.63 -15.46
N GLN A 25 -6.33 -15.15 -14.21
CA GLN A 25 -5.08 -14.98 -13.44
C GLN A 25 -5.34 -15.13 -11.94
N ASN A 26 -4.35 -15.63 -11.20
CA ASN A 26 -4.41 -15.82 -9.76
C ASN A 26 -3.03 -15.61 -9.14
N GLY A 27 -2.94 -14.82 -8.06
CA GLY A 27 -1.72 -14.53 -7.35
C GLY A 27 -1.95 -14.24 -5.87
N LEU A 28 -0.91 -14.49 -5.08
CA LEU A 28 -0.85 -14.18 -3.65
C LEU A 28 0.40 -13.35 -3.37
N ILE A 29 0.23 -12.28 -2.60
CA ILE A 29 1.34 -11.51 -2.04
C ILE A 29 1.29 -11.68 -0.53
N TYR A 30 2.37 -12.19 0.05
CA TYR A 30 2.55 -12.24 1.50
C TYR A 30 3.38 -11.05 1.94
N VAL A 31 2.87 -10.29 2.89
CA VAL A 31 3.58 -9.18 3.52
C VAL A 31 3.85 -9.57 4.96
N VAL A 32 5.14 -9.54 5.32
CA VAL A 32 5.65 -9.82 6.67
C VAL A 32 6.49 -8.64 7.13
N SER A 33 6.76 -8.59 8.43
CA SER A 33 7.67 -7.60 9.01
C SER A 33 9.09 -7.74 8.45
N ALA A 34 9.67 -6.62 8.04
CA ALA A 34 10.98 -6.48 7.41
C ALA A 34 11.54 -5.05 7.62
N GLU A 35 12.81 -4.84 7.28
CA GLU A 35 13.50 -3.55 7.43
C GLU A 35 12.77 -2.37 6.78
N GLY A 36 12.15 -2.58 5.62
CA GLY A 36 11.44 -1.53 4.90
C GLY A 36 10.02 -1.24 5.39
N ASN A 37 9.51 -1.96 6.41
CA ASN A 37 8.11 -1.81 6.84
C ASN A 37 7.85 -1.97 8.35
N TRP A 38 8.89 -2.22 9.16
CA TRP A 38 8.75 -2.49 10.60
C TRP A 38 8.09 -1.35 11.40
N VAL A 39 8.14 -0.12 10.89
CA VAL A 39 7.57 1.08 11.54
C VAL A 39 6.04 1.14 11.45
N CYS A 40 5.44 0.34 10.58
CA CYS A 40 4.00 0.36 10.35
C CYS A 40 3.26 -0.59 11.30
N THR A 41 2.01 -0.28 11.63
CA THR A 41 1.14 -1.21 12.37
C THR A 41 0.84 -2.45 11.53
N ASP A 42 0.57 -3.59 12.19
CA ASP A 42 0.24 -4.84 11.50
C ASP A 42 -0.90 -4.62 10.49
N ASP A 43 -1.95 -3.87 10.86
CA ASP A 43 -3.09 -3.58 9.99
C ASP A 43 -2.74 -2.84 8.71
N LEU A 44 -1.70 -2.01 8.72
CA LEU A 44 -1.30 -1.19 7.58
C LEU A 44 0.02 -1.63 6.94
N ILE A 45 0.62 -2.74 7.41
CA ILE A 45 1.94 -3.19 6.95
C ILE A 45 1.95 -3.49 5.45
N HIS A 46 0.85 -4.02 4.91
CA HIS A 46 0.69 -4.30 3.48
C HIS A 46 0.67 -3.02 2.65
N ALA A 47 0.00 -1.98 3.11
CA ALA A 47 -0.06 -0.69 2.42
C ALA A 47 1.31 -0.01 2.43
N HIS A 48 1.99 0.01 3.58
CA HIS A 48 3.33 0.59 3.71
C HIS A 48 4.34 -0.14 2.83
N ALA A 49 4.39 -1.47 2.92
CA ALA A 49 5.33 -2.29 2.15
C ALA A 49 5.12 -2.14 0.65
N LEU A 50 3.87 -2.22 0.16
CA LEU A 50 3.59 -2.10 -1.27
C LEU A 50 3.89 -0.69 -1.78
N ALA A 51 3.54 0.37 -1.03
CA ALA A 51 3.85 1.74 -1.42
C ALA A 51 5.37 1.98 -1.49
N GLY A 52 6.12 1.56 -0.46
CA GLY A 52 7.58 1.67 -0.44
C GLY A 52 8.23 0.87 -1.57
N PHE A 53 7.83 -0.39 -1.74
CA PHE A 53 8.34 -1.27 -2.80
C PHE A 53 8.12 -0.69 -4.20
N PHE A 54 6.91 -0.23 -4.51
CA PHE A 54 6.64 0.35 -5.83
C PHE A 54 7.37 1.67 -6.04
N LYS A 55 7.52 2.51 -5.01
CA LYS A 55 8.33 3.73 -5.08
C LYS A 55 9.76 3.40 -5.46
N GLU A 56 10.43 2.57 -4.67
CA GLU A 56 11.82 2.20 -4.91
C GLU A 56 11.99 1.51 -6.27
N MET A 57 11.07 0.60 -6.63
CA MET A 57 11.07 -0.06 -7.93
C MET A 57 11.01 0.93 -9.09
N THR A 58 10.16 1.97 -9.01
CA THR A 58 10.09 3.00 -10.06
C THR A 58 11.30 3.93 -10.04
N ASP A 59 11.88 4.19 -8.88
CA ASP A 59 13.07 5.04 -8.72
C ASP A 59 14.33 4.38 -9.30
N LEU A 60 14.33 3.05 -9.50
CA LEU A 60 15.40 2.34 -10.24
C LEU A 60 15.55 2.82 -11.70
N GLY A 61 14.51 3.38 -12.31
CA GLY A 61 14.54 3.84 -13.70
C GLY A 61 14.81 2.74 -14.73
N ASP A 62 14.60 1.46 -14.39
CA ASP A 62 14.87 0.33 -15.28
C ASP A 62 13.83 0.21 -16.40
N GLU A 63 14.29 0.27 -17.65
CA GLU A 63 13.43 0.16 -18.85
C GLU A 63 12.64 -1.13 -18.94
N ARG A 64 13.17 -2.25 -18.40
CA ARG A 64 12.47 -3.53 -18.39
C ARG A 64 11.27 -3.48 -17.46
N ILE A 65 11.40 -2.84 -16.31
CA ILE A 65 10.30 -2.62 -15.37
C ILE A 65 9.25 -1.72 -16.02
N ARG A 66 9.67 -0.61 -16.63
CA ARG A 66 8.77 0.31 -17.34
C ARG A 66 7.99 -0.38 -18.47
N THR A 67 8.67 -1.22 -19.25
CA THR A 67 8.05 -1.99 -20.34
C THR A 67 7.02 -2.98 -19.81
N LEU A 68 7.31 -3.69 -18.71
CA LEU A 68 6.36 -4.59 -18.07
C LEU A 68 5.14 -3.83 -17.54
N MET A 69 5.35 -2.71 -16.85
CA MET A 69 4.28 -1.85 -16.34
C MET A 69 3.35 -1.40 -17.48
N GLN A 70 3.91 -0.91 -18.60
CA GLN A 70 3.13 -0.53 -19.78
C GLN A 70 2.38 -1.70 -20.41
N LYS A 71 3.03 -2.87 -20.56
CA LYS A 71 2.40 -4.09 -21.10
C LYS A 71 1.16 -4.49 -20.31
N TRP A 72 1.19 -4.31 -18.99
CA TRP A 72 0.07 -4.65 -18.11
C TRP A 72 -0.86 -3.47 -17.81
N GLY A 73 -0.62 -2.28 -18.40
CA GLY A 73 -1.44 -1.09 -18.19
C GLY A 73 -1.35 -0.51 -16.78
N ILE A 74 -0.24 -0.72 -16.08
CA ILE A 74 -0.02 -0.28 -14.70
C ILE A 74 0.90 0.94 -14.72
N TYR A 75 0.57 1.94 -13.91
CA TYR A 75 1.44 3.08 -13.61
C TYR A 75 1.42 3.36 -12.11
N TYR A 76 2.60 3.51 -11.52
CA TYR A 76 2.74 3.88 -10.13
C TYR A 76 3.38 5.27 -10.04
N ARG A 77 2.77 6.12 -9.21
CA ARG A 77 3.28 7.44 -8.87
C ARG A 77 3.29 7.56 -7.35
N SER A 78 4.47 7.73 -6.77
CA SER A 78 4.57 8.02 -5.34
C SER A 78 3.92 9.38 -5.00
N ARG A 79 3.33 9.46 -3.81
CA ARG A 79 2.71 10.67 -3.26
C ARG A 79 3.40 10.99 -1.94
N ASP A 80 3.33 12.25 -1.54
CA ASP A 80 3.78 12.66 -0.20
C ASP A 80 2.96 11.94 0.87
N VAL A 81 3.63 11.61 1.98
CA VAL A 81 2.97 11.00 3.14
C VAL A 81 2.01 12.03 3.71
N ILE A 82 0.77 11.64 3.94
CA ILE A 82 -0.20 12.49 4.63
C ILE A 82 0.21 12.52 6.10
N THR A 83 0.83 13.61 6.53
CA THR A 83 0.96 13.90 7.96
C THR A 83 -0.41 14.33 8.46
N GLN A 84 -0.99 13.59 9.41
CA GLN A 84 -2.05 14.17 10.23
C GLN A 84 -1.37 15.20 11.13
N ASP A 85 -1.49 16.48 10.78
CA ASP A 85 -1.08 17.55 11.69
C ASP A 85 -1.95 17.46 12.94
N PRO A 86 -1.38 17.26 14.14
CA PRO A 86 -2.16 17.17 15.37
C PRO A 86 -2.78 18.52 15.81
N GLU A 87 -2.55 19.61 15.09
CA GLU A 87 -3.01 20.97 15.43
C GLU A 87 -4.13 21.49 14.51
N SER A 88 -5.15 20.66 14.21
CA SER A 88 -6.39 21.14 13.58
C SER A 88 -7.61 21.17 14.51
N ASP A 89 -7.39 21.03 15.82
CA ASP A 89 -8.32 21.54 16.85
C ASP A 89 -7.96 23.01 17.14
N SER A 90 -8.22 23.91 16.18
CA SER A 90 -8.26 25.33 16.50
C SER A 90 -9.57 25.63 17.22
N ASP A 91 -9.43 26.05 18.47
CA ASP A 91 -10.42 26.42 19.49
C ASP A 91 -11.78 26.96 19.00
N PRO A 92 -12.89 26.68 19.73
CA PRO A 92 -14.14 27.37 19.49
C PRO A 92 -13.97 28.87 19.71
N ILE A 93 -14.33 29.65 18.69
CA ILE A 93 -14.43 31.11 18.77
C ILE A 93 -15.45 31.46 19.86
N GLU A 94 -14.99 31.88 21.04
CA GLU A 94 -15.85 32.59 21.99
C GLU A 94 -16.24 33.94 21.37
N LEU A 95 -17.45 34.01 20.83
CA LEU A 95 -18.14 35.26 20.59
C LEU A 95 -18.51 35.87 21.95
N SER A 96 -17.69 36.80 22.43
CA SER A 96 -18.09 37.69 23.53
C SER A 96 -19.24 38.58 23.05
N SER A 97 -20.37 38.54 23.75
CA SER A 97 -21.42 39.57 23.72
C SER A 97 -21.90 39.83 25.13
#